data_AF-A0A915PHQ8-F1
#
_entry.id   AF-A0A915PHQ8-F1
#
_cell.length_a   1.000
_cell.length_b   1.000
_cell.length_c   1.000
_cell.angle_alpha   90.00
_cell.angle_beta   90.00
_cell.angle_gamma   90.00
#
_symmetry.space_group_name_H-M   'P 1'
#
loop_
_entity.id
_entity.type
_entity.pdbx_description
1 polymer ?
#
loop_
_entity_poly.entity_id
_entity_poly.type
_entity_poly.pdbx_seq_one_letter_code
_entity_poly.pdbx_strand_id
1 'polypeptide(L)'
;MIRSLLKILTNAWLTIIWNVPSEQCESHYTIPVQEYGILVNDRQKFYGNNIVTLYEEKFGLYPYYRNFSDPKSAINGGIPQRASIKAHLSKVRLDIAKAMPNRSFDGLAIVDYEKWRPLWEHNWYTKRIYQRESVAYVKQRYKSISDRSAELIAINEFNRAAM
;
A
#
# COMPACT_ATOMS: atom_id res chain seq x y z
N MET A 1 -39.41 -17.29 28.04
CA MET A 1 -39.04 -18.16 26.91
C MET A 1 -39.17 -17.37 25.61
N ILE A 2 -38.17 -16.55 25.26
CA ILE A 2 -38.01 -15.96 23.92
C ILE A 2 -36.51 -15.96 23.67
N ARG A 3 -35.99 -17.03 23.06
CA ARG A 3 -34.61 -17.06 22.55
C ARG A 3 -34.67 -16.40 21.17
N SER A 4 -34.05 -15.23 21.08
CA SER A 4 -33.87 -14.47 19.85
C SER A 4 -33.38 -15.36 18.72
N LEU A 5 -34.23 -15.45 17.69
CA LEU A 5 -33.98 -16.03 16.38
C LEU A 5 -33.06 -15.09 15.60
N LEU A 6 -31.75 -15.18 15.80
CA LEU A 6 -30.79 -14.64 14.83
C LEU A 6 -29.60 -15.61 14.68
N LYS A 7 -29.90 -16.82 14.21
CA LYS A 7 -28.96 -17.52 13.34
C LYS A 7 -28.97 -16.74 12.02
N ILE A 8 -28.09 -15.74 11.90
CA ILE A 8 -27.83 -15.09 10.62
C ILE A 8 -27.35 -16.17 9.67
N LEU A 9 -28.16 -16.38 8.64
CA LEU A 9 -27.93 -17.26 7.52
C LEU A 9 -26.59 -16.90 6.87
N THR A 10 -25.78 -17.91 6.64
CA THR A 10 -24.48 -17.88 5.96
C THR A 10 -24.60 -17.62 4.46
N ASN A 11 -25.26 -16.52 4.08
CA ASN A 11 -25.33 -15.97 2.72
C ASN A 11 -25.52 -14.45 2.80
N ALA A 12 -24.51 -13.73 3.28
CA ALA A 12 -24.54 -12.28 3.24
C ALA A 12 -24.14 -11.80 1.84
N TRP A 13 -25.05 -11.10 1.14
CA TRP A 13 -24.76 -10.42 -0.13
C TRP A 13 -23.82 -9.22 0.05
N LEU A 14 -23.63 -8.78 1.30
CA LEU A 14 -22.80 -7.66 1.70
C LEU A 14 -22.01 -8.04 2.96
N THR A 15 -20.69 -7.85 2.89
CA THR A 15 -19.79 -8.04 4.02
C THR A 15 -19.25 -6.68 4.46
N ILE A 16 -19.38 -6.36 5.75
CA ILE A 16 -18.78 -5.18 6.37
C ILE A 16 -17.64 -5.65 7.26
N ILE A 17 -16.45 -5.08 7.09
CA ILE A 17 -15.25 -5.44 7.83
C ILE A 17 -14.71 -4.22 8.58
N TRP A 18 -14.40 -4.40 9.85
CA TRP A 18 -13.84 -3.40 10.74
C TRP A 18 -12.31 -3.31 10.60
N ASN A 19 -11.83 -2.22 10.01
CA ASN A 19 -10.39 -1.94 9.81
C ASN A 19 -9.91 -0.73 10.64
N VAL A 20 -10.46 -0.56 11.85
CA VAL A 20 -10.09 0.52 12.77
C VAL A 20 -9.08 -0.03 13.79
N PRO A 21 -7.97 0.67 14.10
CA PRO A 21 -6.93 0.22 15.04
C PRO A 21 -7.38 0.30 16.51
N SER A 22 -8.43 -0.45 16.83
CA SER A 22 -9.19 -0.39 18.07
C SER A 22 -8.64 -1.28 19.19
N GLU A 23 -7.67 -2.16 18.88
CA GLU A 23 -6.90 -2.94 19.88
C GLU A 23 -6.35 -2.06 21.01
N GLN A 24 -5.91 -0.84 20.70
CA GLN A 24 -5.36 0.12 21.66
C GLN A 24 -6.39 0.62 22.69
N CYS A 25 -7.69 0.49 22.37
CA CYS A 25 -8.77 0.95 23.23
C CYS A 25 -9.23 -0.13 24.22
N GLU A 26 -8.89 -1.41 24.00
CA GLU A 26 -9.39 -2.54 24.82
C GLU A 26 -9.06 -2.42 26.31
N SER A 27 -8.01 -1.67 26.68
CA SER A 27 -7.64 -1.42 28.08
C SER A 27 -8.58 -0.46 28.81
N HIS A 28 -9.37 0.35 28.09
CA HIS A 28 -10.18 1.43 28.67
C HIS A 28 -11.66 1.35 28.26
N TYR A 29 -11.96 0.83 27.08
CA TYR A 29 -13.31 0.81 26.51
C TYR A 29 -13.60 -0.50 25.80
N THR A 30 -14.82 -1.00 25.96
CA THR A 30 -15.33 -2.11 25.15
C THR A 30 -16.07 -1.54 23.94
N ILE A 31 -15.65 -1.94 22.74
CA ILE A 31 -16.29 -1.59 21.48
C ILE A 31 -16.97 -2.87 20.95
N PRO A 32 -18.31 -3.00 21.03
CA PRO A 32 -19.03 -4.24 20.71
C PRO A 32 -19.27 -4.41 19.20
N VAL A 33 -18.21 -4.42 18.39
CA VAL A 33 -18.29 -4.44 16.92
C VAL A 33 -19.10 -5.64 16.39
N GLN A 34 -18.91 -6.81 16.99
CA GLN A 34 -19.55 -8.06 16.59
C GLN A 34 -21.08 -8.04 16.76
N GLU A 35 -21.61 -7.25 17.70
CA GLU A 35 -23.06 -7.15 17.96
C GLU A 35 -23.82 -6.55 16.77
N TYR A 36 -23.11 -5.84 15.88
CA TYR A 36 -23.66 -5.21 14.68
C TYR A 36 -23.51 -6.06 13.41
N GLY A 37 -23.08 -7.32 13.53
CA GLY A 37 -22.85 -8.19 12.37
C GLY A 37 -21.67 -7.77 11.48
N ILE A 38 -20.76 -6.94 12.02
CA ILE A 38 -19.53 -6.51 11.35
C ILE A 38 -18.42 -7.51 11.65
N LEU A 39 -17.72 -7.97 10.61
CA LEU A 39 -16.54 -8.81 10.78
C LEU A 39 -15.40 -8.00 11.37
N VAL A 40 -14.73 -8.53 12.39
CA VAL A 40 -13.61 -7.87 13.05
C VAL A 40 -12.55 -8.91 13.39
N ASN A 41 -11.29 -8.51 13.28
CA ASN A 41 -10.17 -9.35 13.67
C ASN A 41 -10.26 -9.80 15.14
N ASP A 42 -9.73 -10.98 15.43
CA ASP A 42 -9.65 -11.52 16.79
C ASP A 42 -8.93 -10.51 17.71
N ARG A 43 -9.53 -10.21 18.87
CA ARG A 43 -9.04 -9.19 19.83
C ARG A 43 -8.82 -7.81 19.18
N GLN A 44 -9.65 -7.49 18.18
CA GLN A 44 -9.63 -6.22 17.43
C GLN A 44 -8.24 -5.84 16.89
N LYS A 45 -7.38 -6.84 16.67
CA LYS A 45 -6.03 -6.64 16.17
C LYS A 45 -6.05 -5.95 14.83
N PHE A 46 -5.12 -5.02 14.63
CA PHE A 46 -5.00 -4.37 13.34
C PHE A 46 -4.59 -5.36 12.23
N TYR A 47 -3.71 -6.31 12.54
CA TYR A 47 -3.37 -7.43 11.66
C TYR A 47 -3.99 -8.71 12.22
N GLY A 48 -4.96 -9.28 11.52
CA GLY A 48 -5.70 -10.45 12.01
C GLY A 48 -6.25 -11.34 10.92
N ASN A 49 -7.24 -12.14 11.29
CA ASN A 49 -7.83 -13.21 10.50
C ASN A 49 -8.80 -12.73 9.40
N ASN A 50 -9.44 -11.57 9.57
CA ASN A 50 -10.43 -11.05 8.61
C ASN A 50 -9.83 -10.03 7.63
N ILE A 51 -8.94 -9.16 8.11
CA ILE A 51 -8.33 -8.09 7.31
C ILE A 51 -6.91 -7.76 7.77
N VAL A 52 -6.04 -7.43 6.81
CA VAL A 52 -4.70 -6.91 7.04
C VAL A 52 -4.44 -5.75 6.07
N THR A 53 -4.03 -4.59 6.60
CA THR A 53 -3.63 -3.43 5.79
C THR A 53 -2.11 -3.25 5.81
N LEU A 54 -1.50 -3.31 4.63
CA LEU A 54 -0.07 -3.29 4.39
C LEU A 54 0.34 -1.91 3.87
N TYR A 55 0.79 -1.06 4.78
CA TYR A 55 1.18 0.31 4.46
C TYR A 55 2.53 0.39 3.73
N GLU A 56 2.60 1.28 2.74
CA GLU A 56 3.77 1.62 1.92
C GLU A 56 5.11 1.76 2.65
N GLU A 57 5.12 2.28 3.88
CA GLU A 57 6.38 2.49 4.63
C GLU A 57 6.94 1.21 5.25
N LYS A 58 6.10 0.16 5.39
CA LYS A 58 6.44 -1.08 6.10
C LYS A 58 6.36 -2.32 5.21
N PHE A 59 5.81 -2.20 4.00
CA PHE A 59 5.56 -3.31 3.09
C PHE A 59 6.44 -3.25 1.84
N GLY A 60 7.37 -4.18 1.71
CA GLY A 60 8.30 -4.23 0.59
C GLY A 60 9.37 -3.14 0.64
N LEU A 61 9.98 -2.88 -0.51
CA LEU A 61 10.90 -1.76 -0.73
C LEU A 61 10.27 -0.77 -1.71
N TYR A 62 9.11 -0.22 -1.34
CA TYR A 62 8.40 0.74 -2.18
C TYR A 62 9.25 2.02 -2.36
N PRO A 63 9.49 2.49 -3.60
CA PRO A 63 10.25 3.72 -3.84
C PRO A 63 9.36 4.94 -3.68
N TYR A 64 9.80 5.93 -2.90
CA TYR A 64 9.04 7.16 -2.71
C TYR A 64 9.90 8.32 -2.19
N TYR A 65 9.32 9.51 -2.12
CA TYR A 65 9.92 10.67 -1.46
C TYR A 65 9.22 10.94 -0.13
N ARG A 66 9.96 11.02 0.98
CA ARG A 66 9.40 11.41 2.29
C ARG A 66 8.88 12.86 2.29
N ASN A 67 9.53 13.72 1.52
CA ASN A 67 9.12 15.10 1.30
C ASN A 67 9.04 15.37 -0.20
N PHE A 68 7.82 15.64 -0.71
CA PHE A 68 7.57 15.88 -2.13
C PHE A 68 8.26 17.13 -2.69
N SER A 69 8.82 17.99 -1.84
CA SER A 69 9.58 19.18 -2.24
C SER A 69 11.10 18.95 -2.21
N ASP A 70 11.59 17.84 -1.65
CA ASP A 70 13.02 17.56 -1.51
C ASP A 70 13.42 16.24 -2.18
N PRO A 71 14.12 16.28 -3.33
CA PRO A 71 14.67 15.10 -4.01
C PRO A 71 15.62 14.26 -3.14
N LYS A 72 16.26 14.86 -2.13
CA LYS A 72 17.16 14.14 -1.21
C LYS A 72 16.41 13.26 -0.22
N SER A 73 15.09 13.45 -0.09
CA SER A 73 14.22 12.64 0.76
C SER A 73 13.84 11.27 0.17
N ALA A 74 14.47 10.89 -0.96
CA ALA A 74 14.22 9.65 -1.65
C ALA A 74 14.47 8.41 -0.77
N ILE A 75 13.52 7.48 -0.81
CA ILE A 75 13.55 6.16 -0.20
C ILE A 75 13.52 5.12 -1.32
N ASN A 76 14.35 4.09 -1.21
CA ASN A 76 14.50 3.02 -2.21
C ASN A 76 14.69 3.52 -3.65
N GLY A 77 15.34 4.67 -3.82
CA GLY A 77 15.58 5.28 -5.14
C GLY A 77 14.53 6.29 -5.60
N GLY A 78 13.43 6.47 -4.86
CA GLY A 78 12.44 7.53 -5.06
C GLY A 78 11.44 7.28 -6.20
N ILE A 79 11.90 6.75 -7.34
CA ILE A 79 11.08 6.47 -8.52
C ILE A 79 11.10 4.96 -8.87
N PRO A 80 10.02 4.40 -9.44
CA PRO A 80 9.90 2.97 -9.72
C PRO A 80 11.00 2.43 -10.65
N GLN A 81 11.35 3.15 -11.73
CA GLN A 81 12.37 2.72 -12.70
C GLN A 81 13.81 2.72 -12.16
N ARG A 82 14.03 3.24 -10.95
CA ARG A 82 15.33 3.21 -10.25
C ARG A 82 15.37 2.13 -9.16
N ALA A 83 14.23 1.55 -8.80
CA ALA A 83 14.13 0.56 -7.75
C ALA A 83 14.49 -0.86 -8.24
N SER A 84 15.01 -1.70 -7.35
CA SER A 84 15.26 -3.11 -7.64
C SER A 84 14.01 -3.94 -7.35
N ILE A 85 13.30 -4.35 -8.40
CA ILE A 85 12.11 -5.21 -8.27
C ILE A 85 12.42 -6.54 -7.58
N LYS A 86 13.60 -7.12 -7.84
CA LYS A 86 14.05 -8.36 -7.19
C LYS A 86 14.17 -8.18 -5.68
N ALA A 87 14.78 -7.09 -5.23
CA ALA A 87 14.93 -6.80 -3.80
C ALA A 87 13.57 -6.49 -3.16
N HIS A 88 12.72 -5.72 -3.84
CA HIS A 88 11.35 -5.43 -3.41
C HIS A 88 10.55 -6.71 -3.18
N LEU A 89 10.52 -7.62 -4.16
CA LEU A 89 9.78 -8.89 -4.07
C LEU A 89 10.34 -9.81 -2.97
N SER A 90 11.66 -9.82 -2.75
CA SER A 90 12.24 -10.54 -1.61
C SER A 90 11.75 -10.00 -0.27
N LYS A 91 11.69 -8.66 -0.12
CA LYS A 91 11.18 -8.02 1.10
C LYS A 91 9.68 -8.25 1.28
N VAL A 92 8.89 -8.15 0.20
CA VAL A 92 7.44 -8.43 0.21
C VAL A 92 7.16 -9.83 0.73
N ARG A 93 7.89 -10.86 0.29
CA ARG A 93 7.71 -12.24 0.78
C ARG A 93 7.90 -12.35 2.30
N LEU A 94 8.94 -11.69 2.83
CA LEU A 94 9.20 -11.65 4.27
C LEU A 94 8.12 -10.90 5.04
N ASP A 95 7.64 -9.79 4.49
CA ASP A 95 6.61 -8.96 5.12
C ASP A 95 5.24 -9.63 5.13
N ILE A 96 4.88 -10.34 4.05
CA ILE A 96 3.68 -11.20 3.99
C ILE A 96 3.76 -12.25 5.09
N ALA A 97 4.88 -12.99 5.18
CA ALA A 97 5.03 -14.04 6.18
C ALA A 97 4.96 -13.51 7.63
N LYS A 98 5.41 -12.27 7.86
CA LYS A 98 5.33 -11.61 9.16
C LYS A 98 3.92 -11.10 9.46
N ALA A 99 3.25 -10.48 8.50
CA ALA A 99 1.94 -9.87 8.69
C ALA A 99 0.81 -10.91 8.75
N MET A 100 0.93 -11.99 7.96
CA MET A 100 -0.04 -13.06 7.84
C MET A 100 0.66 -14.41 8.08
N PRO A 101 0.96 -14.78 9.34
CA PRO A 101 1.67 -16.02 9.65
C PRO A 101 0.82 -17.28 9.36
N ASN A 102 -0.51 -17.16 9.34
CA ASN A 102 -1.39 -18.24 8.90
C ASN A 102 -1.28 -18.41 7.37
N ARG A 103 -0.71 -19.54 6.94
CA ARG A 103 -0.57 -19.86 5.50
C ARG A 103 -1.89 -20.11 4.78
N SER A 104 -2.95 -20.36 5.53
CA SER A 104 -4.32 -20.53 5.03
C SER A 104 -5.15 -19.27 5.23
N PHE A 105 -4.53 -18.09 5.29
CA PHE A 105 -5.25 -16.82 5.38
C PHE A 105 -6.17 -16.64 4.17
N ASP A 106 -7.46 -16.45 4.43
CA ASP A 106 -8.55 -16.31 3.47
C ASP A 106 -9.31 -14.98 3.61
N GLY A 107 -8.80 -14.09 4.47
CA GLY A 107 -9.31 -12.73 4.64
C GLY A 107 -8.83 -11.74 3.58
N LEU A 108 -9.13 -10.46 3.78
CA LEU A 108 -8.74 -9.38 2.86
C LEU A 108 -7.34 -8.83 3.18
N ALA A 109 -6.43 -8.88 2.22
CA ALA A 109 -5.13 -8.21 2.29
C ALA A 109 -5.15 -6.94 1.43
N ILE A 110 -5.03 -5.77 2.07
CA ILE A 110 -5.02 -4.46 1.40
C ILE A 110 -3.58 -3.97 1.30
N VAL A 111 -3.10 -3.70 0.09
CA VAL A 111 -1.83 -2.99 -0.13
C VAL A 111 -2.14 -1.51 -0.31
N ASP A 112 -1.61 -0.69 0.60
CA ASP A 112 -1.90 0.74 0.64
C ASP A 112 -0.68 1.55 0.17
N TYR A 113 -0.55 1.65 -1.15
CA TYR A 113 0.50 2.39 -1.85
C TYR A 113 -0.08 3.65 -2.49
N GLU A 114 0.29 4.80 -1.95
CA GLU A 114 -0.32 6.09 -2.29
C GLU A 114 0.70 7.11 -2.80
N LYS A 115 2.01 6.93 -2.58
CA LYS A 115 2.99 7.99 -2.85
C LYS A 115 3.03 8.40 -4.33
N TRP A 116 2.89 7.48 -5.28
CA TRP A 116 2.78 7.76 -6.72
C TRP A 116 1.67 6.94 -7.38
N ARG A 117 1.22 7.40 -8.55
CA ARG A 117 0.22 6.71 -9.38
C ARG A 117 0.90 6.01 -10.55
N PRO A 118 0.41 4.84 -11.01
CA PRO A 118 1.13 4.03 -11.99
C PRO A 118 1.21 4.68 -13.38
N LEU A 119 0.26 5.56 -13.70
CA LEU A 119 0.26 6.34 -14.93
C LEU A 119 0.92 7.70 -14.71
N TRP A 120 1.91 8.01 -15.53
CA TRP A 120 2.68 9.25 -15.54
C TRP A 120 1.79 10.50 -15.42
N GLU A 121 0.76 10.59 -16.27
CA GLU A 121 -0.15 11.74 -16.37
C GLU A 121 -0.92 12.00 -15.08
N HIS A 122 -1.05 10.98 -14.22
CA HIS A 122 -1.73 11.09 -12.94
C HIS A 122 -0.81 11.52 -11.79
N ASN A 123 0.48 11.78 -12.04
CA ASN A 123 1.40 12.30 -11.01
C ASN A 123 1.45 13.85 -10.99
N TRP A 124 0.29 14.47 -10.79
CA TRP A 124 0.10 15.91 -10.71
C TRP A 124 0.19 16.44 -9.26
N TYR A 125 0.13 17.78 -9.11
CA TYR A 125 0.27 18.50 -7.84
C TYR A 125 1.57 18.13 -7.10
N THR A 126 1.50 17.74 -5.82
CA THR A 126 2.66 17.32 -5.02
C THR A 126 3.39 16.12 -5.61
N LYS A 127 2.72 15.29 -6.42
CA LYS A 127 3.35 14.12 -7.07
C LYS A 127 4.16 14.49 -8.33
N ARG A 128 4.23 15.77 -8.72
CA ARG A 128 5.10 16.23 -9.83
C ARG A 128 6.58 15.94 -9.60
N ILE A 129 7.02 15.71 -8.35
CA ILE A 129 8.37 15.24 -8.07
C ILE A 129 8.70 13.96 -8.82
N TYR A 130 7.77 13.00 -8.94
CA TYR A 130 8.02 11.77 -9.68
C TYR A 130 8.31 12.02 -11.16
N GLN A 131 7.60 12.99 -11.76
CA GLN A 131 7.85 13.39 -13.14
C GLN A 131 9.23 14.05 -13.28
N ARG A 132 9.52 15.06 -12.44
CA ARG A 132 10.78 15.81 -12.46
C ARG A 132 11.99 14.92 -12.25
N GLU A 133 11.94 14.05 -11.23
CA GLU A 133 13.07 13.19 -10.87
C GLU A 133 13.26 12.05 -11.86
N SER A 134 12.18 11.58 -12.51
CA SER A 134 12.30 10.65 -13.64
C SER A 134 13.05 11.27 -14.82
N VAL A 135 12.74 12.52 -15.19
CA VAL A 135 13.47 13.24 -16.24
C VAL A 135 14.92 13.49 -15.83
N ALA A 136 15.16 13.91 -14.59
CA ALA A 136 16.51 14.12 -14.07
C ALA A 136 17.35 12.83 -14.13
N TYR A 137 16.75 11.68 -13.80
CA TYR A 137 17.40 10.38 -13.86
C TYR A 137 17.76 9.97 -15.30
N VAL A 138 16.95 10.31 -16.30
CA VAL A 138 17.31 10.13 -17.72
C VAL A 138 18.47 11.03 -18.10
N LYS A 139 18.39 12.33 -17.79
CA LYS A 139 19.45 13.31 -18.12
C LYS A 139 20.79 12.96 -17.48
N GLN A 140 20.79 12.36 -16.30
CA GLN A 140 22.01 11.88 -15.64
C GLN A 140 22.70 10.76 -16.45
N ARG A 141 21.93 9.87 -17.08
CA ARG A 141 22.44 8.76 -17.89
C ARG A 141 22.84 9.18 -19.30
N TYR A 142 22.21 10.22 -19.87
CA TYR A 142 22.45 10.68 -21.22
C TYR A 142 22.85 12.18 -21.25
N LYS A 143 24.14 12.47 -21.11
CA LYS A 143 24.68 13.83 -20.85
C LYS A 143 24.50 14.90 -21.95
N SER A 144 23.80 14.61 -23.04
CA SER A 144 23.53 15.59 -24.12
C SER A 144 22.16 15.40 -24.77
N ILE A 145 21.25 14.69 -24.09
CA ILE A 145 19.90 14.47 -24.59
C ILE A 145 19.07 15.76 -24.55
N SER A 146 18.20 15.95 -25.55
CA SER A 146 17.24 17.06 -25.53
C SER A 146 16.21 16.87 -24.41
N ASP A 147 15.63 17.98 -23.94
CA ASP A 147 14.56 17.94 -22.93
C ASP A 147 13.38 17.09 -23.36
N ARG A 148 12.98 17.21 -24.63
CA ARG A 148 11.85 16.45 -25.19
C ARG A 148 12.14 14.95 -25.22
N SER A 149 13.33 14.56 -25.66
CA SER A 149 13.72 13.15 -25.69
C SER A 149 13.86 12.58 -24.28
N ALA A 150 14.38 13.36 -23.33
CA ALA A 150 14.49 12.93 -21.94
C ALA A 150 13.11 12.67 -21.31
N GLU A 151 12.15 13.55 -21.57
CA GLU A 151 10.78 13.40 -21.11
C GLU A 151 10.10 12.15 -21.69
N LEU A 152 10.20 11.92 -23.00
CA LEU A 152 9.62 10.74 -23.64
C LEU A 152 10.18 9.42 -23.08
N ILE A 153 11.49 9.37 -22.83
CA ILE A 153 12.11 8.20 -22.20
C ILE A 153 11.63 8.06 -20.75
N ALA A 154 11.59 9.16 -19.98
CA ALA A 154 11.13 9.15 -18.59
C ALA A 154 9.69 8.66 -18.46
N ILE A 155 8.78 9.07 -19.35
CA ILE A 155 7.38 8.60 -19.39
C ILE A 155 7.35 7.08 -19.58
N ASN A 156 8.06 6.58 -20.59
CA ASN A 156 8.07 5.15 -20.93
C ASN A 156 8.67 4.30 -19.80
N GLU A 157 9.81 4.73 -19.25
CA GLU A 157 10.47 4.01 -18.15
C GLU A 157 9.63 4.04 -16.87
N PHE A 158 9.04 5.18 -16.50
CA PHE A 158 8.18 5.29 -15.32
C PHE A 158 6.95 4.38 -15.46
N ASN A 159 6.17 4.52 -16.54
CA ASN A 159 4.96 3.72 -16.73
C ASN A 159 5.28 2.22 -16.76
N ARG A 160 6.38 1.82 -17.40
CA ARG A 160 6.80 0.41 -17.46
C ARG A 160 7.19 -0.15 -16.10
N ALA A 161 7.89 0.65 -15.28
CA ALA A 161 8.33 0.21 -13.98
C ALA A 161 7.25 0.30 -12.88
N ALA A 162 6.21 1.10 -13.12
CA ALA A 162 5.09 1.28 -12.21
C ALA A 162 3.94 0.28 -12.47
N MET A 163 4.00 -0.48 -13.57
CA MET A 163 3.11 -1.59 -13.90
C MET A 163 3.58 -2.93 -13.34
#